data_AF-A0A8H7K115-F1
#
_entry.id   AF-A0A8H7K115-F1
#
_cell.length_a   1.000
_cell.length_b   1.000
_cell.length_c   1.000
_cell.angle_alpha   90.00
_cell.angle_beta   90.00
_cell.angle_gamma   90.00
#
_symmetry.space_group_name_H-M   'P 1'
#
loop_
_entity.id
_entity.type
_entity.pdbx_description
1 polymer ?
#
loop_
_entity_poly.entity_id
_entity_poly.type
_entity_poly.pdbx_seq_one_letter_code
_entity_poly.pdbx_strand_id
1 'polypeptide(L)'
;MVLLDQQSWGLMPNWLRPTHNQIRTPHAAWIDRVPWPQAREYLIKHPEITLDDWAAVYSAGLKVNWPYDPSTVLLGASVNALGTSGITINPVFEEHLRQLRHWTVGDGFRRRFPELARIIDLDCGPLPATIECPPIQQMSPTSSISLPHPSPK
;
A
#
# COMPACT_ATOMS: atom_id res chain seq x y z
N MET A 1 5.03 -8.82 -15.52
CA MET A 1 4.47 -10.19 -15.48
C MET A 1 4.52 -10.64 -14.03
N VAL A 2 3.38 -10.96 -13.42
CA VAL A 2 3.37 -11.55 -12.06
C VAL A 2 3.64 -13.03 -12.24
N LEU A 3 4.77 -13.51 -11.74
CA LEU A 3 5.15 -14.92 -11.85
C LEU A 3 4.36 -15.73 -10.81
N LEU A 4 3.93 -16.93 -11.20
CA LEU A 4 3.23 -17.87 -10.31
C LEU A 4 4.25 -18.70 -9.53
N ASP A 5 5.18 -18.02 -8.85
CA ASP A 5 6.25 -18.65 -8.07
C ASP A 5 6.20 -18.27 -6.57
N GLN A 6 6.89 -19.06 -5.76
CA GLN A 6 6.93 -18.87 -4.31
C GLN A 6 7.58 -17.53 -3.91
N GLN A 7 8.51 -17.04 -4.72
CA GLN A 7 9.20 -15.77 -4.47
C GLN A 7 8.22 -14.60 -4.59
N SER A 8 7.47 -14.54 -5.69
CA SER A 8 6.44 -13.53 -5.96
C SER A 8 5.33 -13.59 -4.91
N TRP A 9 4.94 -14.80 -4.49
CA TRP A 9 4.01 -14.98 -3.37
C TRP A 9 4.56 -14.43 -2.04
N GLY A 10 5.86 -14.61 -1.79
CA GLY A 10 6.55 -14.07 -0.62
C GLY A 10 6.56 -12.54 -0.58
N LEU A 11 6.55 -11.88 -1.73
CA LEU A 11 6.51 -10.41 -1.84
C LEU A 11 5.12 -9.82 -1.54
N MET A 12 4.05 -10.61 -1.70
CA MET A 12 2.70 -10.16 -1.43
C MET A 12 2.48 -9.92 0.08
N PRO A 13 2.00 -8.73 0.48
CA PRO A 13 1.63 -8.45 1.86
C PRO A 13 0.64 -9.50 2.40
N ASN A 14 0.81 -9.89 3.66
CA ASN A 14 -0.01 -10.95 4.27
C ASN A 14 -1.51 -10.65 4.19
N TRP A 15 -1.92 -9.38 4.28
CA TRP A 15 -3.31 -8.95 4.18
C TRP A 15 -3.90 -9.01 2.76
N LEU A 16 -3.07 -9.05 1.71
CA LEU A 16 -3.53 -9.29 0.33
C LEU A 16 -3.69 -10.78 0.00
N ARG A 17 -3.17 -11.67 0.85
CA ARG A 17 -3.29 -13.11 0.59
C ARG A 17 -4.75 -13.56 0.68
N PRO A 18 -5.17 -14.52 -0.15
CA PRO A 18 -6.48 -15.14 -0.06
C PRO A 18 -6.75 -15.68 1.35
N THR A 19 -7.93 -15.36 1.86
CA THR A 19 -8.45 -15.92 3.10
C THR A 19 -8.99 -17.33 2.89
N HIS A 20 -9.35 -18.02 3.99
CA HIS A 20 -9.87 -19.37 3.92
C HIS A 20 -11.16 -19.45 3.08
N ASN A 21 -12.10 -18.51 3.29
CA ASN A 21 -13.35 -18.54 2.55
C ASN A 21 -13.16 -18.09 1.10
N GLN A 22 -12.21 -17.21 0.79
CA GLN A 22 -11.90 -16.88 -0.61
C GLN A 22 -11.44 -18.11 -1.42
N ILE A 23 -10.80 -19.09 -0.77
CA ILE A 23 -10.36 -20.33 -1.45
C ILE A 23 -11.51 -21.33 -1.57
N ARG A 24 -12.40 -21.41 -0.57
CA ARG A 24 -13.39 -22.50 -0.45
C ARG A 24 -14.79 -22.15 -0.91
N THR A 25 -15.12 -20.86 -0.95
CA THR A 25 -16.48 -20.39 -1.18
C THR A 25 -16.51 -19.59 -2.49
N PRO A 26 -17.36 -19.97 -3.46
CA PRO A 26 -17.60 -19.15 -4.64
C PRO A 26 -18.10 -17.76 -4.23
N HIS A 27 -17.48 -16.73 -4.78
CA HIS A 27 -17.78 -15.34 -4.44
C HIS A 27 -17.49 -14.43 -5.64
N ALA A 28 -17.96 -13.18 -5.58
CA ALA A 28 -17.75 -12.24 -6.66
C ALA A 28 -16.28 -11.74 -6.70
N ALA A 29 -15.65 -11.79 -7.87
CA ALA A 29 -14.23 -11.48 -8.06
C ALA A 29 -13.81 -10.06 -7.62
N TRP A 30 -14.75 -9.13 -7.45
CA TRP A 30 -14.44 -7.78 -6.95
C TRP A 30 -14.05 -7.78 -5.47
N ILE A 31 -14.47 -8.78 -4.68
CA ILE A 31 -14.16 -8.89 -3.25
C ILE A 31 -12.64 -9.07 -3.05
N ASP A 32 -11.95 -9.72 -3.99
CA ASP A 32 -10.49 -9.90 -3.95
C ASP A 32 -9.71 -8.58 -3.98
N ARG A 33 -10.34 -7.47 -4.40
CA ARG A 33 -9.72 -6.14 -4.47
C ARG A 33 -9.87 -5.32 -3.18
N VAL A 34 -10.51 -5.87 -2.15
CA VAL A 34 -10.68 -5.20 -0.86
C VAL A 34 -9.46 -5.50 0.02
N PRO A 35 -8.70 -4.49 0.51
CA PRO A 35 -7.48 -4.70 1.30
C PRO A 35 -7.68 -5.52 2.58
N TRP A 36 -8.80 -5.31 3.27
CA TRP A 36 -9.03 -5.84 4.62
C TRP A 36 -9.53 -7.29 4.59
N PRO A 37 -8.75 -8.26 5.13
CA PRO A 37 -9.12 -9.67 5.12
C PRO A 37 -10.47 -9.97 5.78
N GLN A 38 -10.78 -9.35 6.92
CA GLN A 38 -12.04 -9.59 7.62
C GLN A 38 -13.21 -8.95 6.88
N ALA A 39 -12.99 -7.83 6.19
CA ALA A 39 -14.01 -7.26 5.32
C ALA A 39 -14.32 -8.19 4.14
N ARG A 40 -13.30 -8.85 3.54
CA ARG A 40 -13.52 -9.87 2.50
C ARG A 40 -14.31 -11.06 3.04
N GLU A 41 -13.93 -11.58 4.20
CA GLU A 41 -14.64 -12.66 4.90
C GLU A 41 -16.10 -12.31 5.19
N TYR A 42 -16.38 -11.06 5.57
CA TYR A 42 -17.73 -10.55 5.77
C TYR A 42 -18.52 -10.52 4.46
N LEU A 43 -17.97 -9.92 3.40
CA LEU A 43 -18.65 -9.79 2.10
C LEU A 43 -18.99 -11.14 1.47
N ILE A 44 -18.13 -12.15 1.65
CA ILE A 44 -18.42 -13.52 1.17
C ILE A 44 -19.65 -14.12 1.87
N LYS A 45 -19.87 -13.78 3.15
CA LYS A 45 -21.03 -14.24 3.93
C LYS A 45 -22.30 -13.44 3.65
N HIS A 46 -22.19 -12.31 2.96
CA HIS A 46 -23.26 -11.34 2.71
C HIS A 46 -23.41 -11.08 1.20
N PRO A 47 -23.80 -12.09 0.41
CA PRO A 47 -23.88 -11.99 -1.05
C PRO A 47 -24.96 -11.00 -1.54
N GLU A 48 -25.85 -10.54 -0.66
CA GLU A 48 -26.81 -9.47 -0.93
C GLU A 48 -26.15 -8.12 -1.18
N ILE A 49 -24.90 -7.92 -0.73
CA ILE A 49 -24.13 -6.71 -1.03
C ILE A 49 -23.53 -6.87 -2.43
N THR A 50 -24.14 -6.21 -3.40
CA THR A 50 -23.72 -6.31 -4.80
C THR A 50 -22.59 -5.33 -5.14
N LEU A 51 -21.98 -5.51 -6.31
CA LEU A 51 -20.99 -4.55 -6.82
C LEU A 51 -21.60 -3.16 -7.00
N ASP A 52 -22.87 -3.06 -7.39
CA ASP A 52 -23.54 -1.77 -7.64
C ASP A 52 -23.75 -0.98 -6.34
N ASP A 53 -24.04 -1.68 -5.23
CA ASP A 53 -24.09 -1.07 -3.90
C ASP A 53 -22.71 -0.60 -3.42
N TRP A 54 -21.66 -1.30 -3.83
CA TRP A 54 -20.31 -1.16 -3.32
C TRP A 54 -19.49 -0.11 -4.06
N ALA A 55 -19.41 -0.22 -5.39
CA ALA A 55 -18.33 0.35 -6.20
C ALA A 55 -18.20 1.87 -6.07
N ALA A 56 -19.32 2.60 -6.16
CA ALA A 56 -19.32 4.05 -6.11
C ALA A 56 -18.85 4.57 -4.74
N VAL A 57 -19.40 4.00 -3.67
CA VAL A 57 -19.14 4.46 -2.29
C VAL A 57 -17.73 4.07 -1.86
N TYR A 58 -17.30 2.86 -2.21
CA TYR A 58 -15.97 2.36 -1.91
C TYR A 58 -14.87 3.12 -2.65
N SER A 59 -15.00 3.28 -3.97
CA SER A 59 -13.94 3.91 -4.77
C SER A 59 -13.76 5.40 -4.47
N ALA A 60 -14.83 6.10 -4.09
CA ALA A 60 -14.75 7.48 -3.62
C ALA A 60 -14.21 7.61 -2.18
N GLY A 61 -14.33 6.54 -1.39
CA GLY A 61 -13.98 6.52 0.02
C GLY A 61 -12.59 5.96 0.34
N LEU A 62 -12.01 5.14 -0.53
CA LEU A 62 -10.74 4.47 -0.29
C LEU A 62 -9.58 5.46 -0.30
N LYS A 63 -8.84 5.55 0.81
CA LYS A 63 -7.73 6.50 0.98
C LYS A 63 -6.52 5.83 1.61
N VAL A 64 -5.34 6.28 1.18
CA VAL A 64 -4.06 6.00 1.84
C VAL A 64 -3.61 7.26 2.56
N ASN A 65 -3.40 7.15 3.86
CA ASN A 65 -2.95 8.26 4.71
C ASN A 65 -1.45 8.47 4.56
N TRP A 66 -1.04 9.27 3.58
CA TRP A 66 0.35 9.69 3.40
C TRP A 66 0.61 10.98 4.18
N PRO A 67 1.50 10.98 5.20
CA PRO A 67 1.70 12.15 6.05
C PRO A 67 2.67 13.19 5.46
N TYR A 68 3.36 12.85 4.37
CA TYR A 68 4.32 13.74 3.71
C TYR A 68 3.70 14.44 2.50
N ASP A 69 4.47 15.32 1.87
CA ASP A 69 4.02 16.03 0.69
C ASP A 69 3.72 15.06 -0.48
N PRO A 70 2.59 15.20 -1.21
CA PRO A 70 2.25 14.33 -2.32
C PRO A 70 3.30 14.30 -3.45
N SER A 71 4.10 15.35 -3.62
CA SER A 71 5.20 15.37 -4.60
C SER A 71 6.31 14.38 -4.26
N THR A 72 6.44 13.93 -3.00
CA THR A 72 7.46 12.96 -2.59
C THR A 72 7.08 11.51 -2.92
N VAL A 73 5.90 11.27 -3.48
CA VAL A 73 5.47 9.93 -3.92
C VAL A 73 6.31 9.43 -5.08
N LEU A 74 6.67 10.35 -5.98
CA LEU A 74 7.49 10.06 -7.16
C LEU A 74 8.85 10.71 -7.00
N LEU A 75 9.90 9.93 -7.19
CA LEU A 75 11.25 10.46 -7.25
C LEU A 75 11.54 10.87 -8.69
N GLY A 76 11.90 12.15 -8.86
CA GLY A 76 12.34 12.70 -10.13
C GLY A 76 13.57 11.97 -10.66
N ALA A 77 13.65 11.87 -11.98
CA ALA A 77 14.50 10.90 -12.64
C ALA A 77 15.99 10.97 -12.28
N SER A 78 16.50 9.91 -11.66
CA SER A 78 17.92 9.61 -11.73
C SER A 78 18.24 9.20 -13.17
N VAL A 79 19.20 9.87 -13.80
CA VAL A 79 19.71 9.48 -15.11
C VAL A 79 20.33 8.09 -14.94
N ASN A 80 19.70 7.07 -15.53
CA ASN A 80 20.32 5.75 -15.55
C ASN A 80 21.57 5.76 -16.45
N ALA A 81 22.43 4.74 -16.35
CA ALA A 81 23.68 4.66 -17.12
C ALA A 81 23.51 4.74 -18.66
N LEU A 82 22.26 4.70 -19.15
CA LEU A 82 21.86 4.80 -20.56
C LEU A 82 21.28 6.18 -20.93
N GLY A 83 21.33 7.17 -20.04
CA GLY A 83 20.90 8.54 -20.33
C GLY A 83 19.38 8.76 -20.36
N THR A 84 18.58 7.78 -19.91
CA THR A 84 17.12 7.92 -19.87
C THR A 84 16.65 8.34 -18.48
N SER A 85 15.79 9.35 -18.44
CA SER A 85 15.16 9.84 -17.22
C SER A 85 14.02 8.91 -16.81
N GLY A 86 14.25 8.02 -15.84
CA GLY A 86 13.22 7.13 -15.30
C GLY A 86 12.51 7.72 -14.09
N ILE A 87 11.18 7.80 -14.10
CA ILE A 87 10.40 8.13 -12.90
C ILE A 87 10.28 6.84 -12.07
N THR A 88 10.69 6.90 -10.80
CA THR A 88 10.60 5.77 -9.87
C THR A 88 9.71 6.15 -8.69
N ILE A 89 8.94 5.20 -8.16
CA ILE A 89 8.15 5.41 -6.95
C ILE A 89 9.11 5.51 -5.77
N ASN A 90 8.85 6.42 -4.84
CA ASN A 90 9.62 6.53 -3.61
C ASN A 90 9.54 5.21 -2.82
N PRO A 91 10.66 4.52 -2.53
CA PRO A 91 10.65 3.27 -1.77
C PRO A 91 9.99 3.41 -0.39
N VAL A 92 10.04 4.61 0.22
CA VAL A 92 9.35 4.91 1.47
C VAL A 92 7.84 4.87 1.27
N PHE A 93 7.34 5.39 0.15
CA PHE A 93 5.93 5.32 -0.21
C PHE A 93 5.49 3.88 -0.51
N GLU A 94 6.33 3.09 -1.18
CA GLU A 94 6.03 1.67 -1.42
C GLU A 94 5.88 0.89 -0.11
N GLU A 95 6.82 1.04 0.82
CA GLU A 95 6.74 0.39 2.12
C GLU A 95 5.55 0.91 2.94
N HIS A 96 5.20 2.18 2.80
CA HIS A 96 4.00 2.77 3.41
C HIS A 96 2.71 2.14 2.89
N LEU A 97 2.59 1.91 1.57
CA LEU A 97 1.44 1.24 0.96
C LEU A 97 1.27 -0.20 1.43
N ARG A 98 2.38 -0.89 1.74
CA ARG A 98 2.37 -2.29 2.20
C ARG A 98 1.82 -2.45 3.61
N GLN A 99 1.56 -1.36 4.32
CA GLN A 99 1.09 -1.36 5.70
C GLN A 99 -0.42 -1.05 5.76
N LEU A 100 -1.23 -2.07 6.08
CA LEU A 100 -2.70 -1.98 6.05
C LEU A 100 -3.26 -0.82 6.91
N ARG A 101 -2.60 -0.49 8.02
CA ARG A 101 -2.99 0.60 8.93
C ARG A 101 -3.08 1.98 8.27
N HIS A 102 -2.42 2.18 7.13
CA HIS A 102 -2.46 3.44 6.39
C HIS A 102 -3.65 3.54 5.46
N TRP A 103 -4.38 2.45 5.25
CA TRP A 103 -5.58 2.42 4.43
C TRP A 103 -6.79 2.76 5.28
N THR A 104 -7.67 3.62 4.76
CA THR A 104 -8.91 4.02 5.41
C THR A 104 -10.04 4.16 4.42
N VAL A 105 -11.26 4.22 4.95
CA VAL A 105 -12.49 4.49 4.20
C VAL A 105 -13.11 5.80 4.67
N GLY A 106 -13.65 6.57 3.72
CA GLY A 106 -14.29 7.85 3.96
C GLY A 106 -15.69 7.76 4.57
N ASP A 107 -16.21 8.90 5.03
CA ASP A 107 -17.47 8.99 5.79
C ASP A 107 -18.71 8.54 5.01
N GLY A 108 -18.70 8.68 3.68
CA GLY A 108 -19.77 8.15 2.83
C GLY A 108 -19.91 6.64 2.95
N PHE A 109 -18.77 5.93 2.96
CA PHE A 109 -18.72 4.49 3.15
C PHE A 109 -19.15 4.10 4.56
N ARG A 110 -18.62 4.80 5.58
CA ARG A 110 -18.96 4.54 6.98
C ARG A 110 -20.45 4.68 7.27
N ARG A 111 -21.14 5.64 6.64
CA ARG A 111 -22.59 5.81 6.76
C ARG A 111 -23.38 4.72 6.05
N ARG A 112 -22.92 4.27 4.88
CA ARG A 112 -23.63 3.25 4.08
C ARG A 112 -23.44 1.83 4.62
N PHE A 113 -22.26 1.53 5.16
CA PHE A 113 -21.87 0.21 5.67
C PHE A 113 -21.19 0.31 7.04
N PRO A 114 -21.95 0.67 8.10
CA PRO A 114 -21.38 0.94 9.42
C PRO A 114 -20.72 -0.30 10.05
N GLU A 115 -21.32 -1.48 9.91
CA GLU A 115 -20.73 -2.72 10.46
C GLU A 115 -19.43 -3.09 9.76
N LEU A 116 -19.36 -2.90 8.45
CA LEU A 116 -18.15 -3.19 7.69
C LEU A 116 -17.05 -2.18 7.96
N ALA A 117 -17.39 -0.91 8.17
CA ALA A 117 -16.43 0.09 8.63
C ALA A 117 -15.82 -0.29 9.98
N ARG A 118 -16.64 -0.81 10.92
CA ARG A 118 -16.15 -1.32 12.21
C ARG A 118 -15.18 -2.49 12.03
N ILE A 119 -15.48 -3.42 11.12
CA ILE A 119 -14.59 -4.54 10.79
C ILE A 119 -13.27 -4.05 10.19
N ILE A 120 -13.33 -3.09 9.26
CA ILE A 120 -12.14 -2.46 8.66
C ILE A 120 -11.25 -1.81 9.74
N ASP A 121 -11.85 -1.08 10.67
CA ASP A 121 -11.11 -0.41 11.75
C ASP A 121 -10.40 -1.42 12.68
N LEU A 122 -10.97 -2.61 12.87
CA LEU A 122 -10.33 -3.68 13.64
C LEU A 122 -9.12 -4.29 12.90
N ASP A 123 -9.19 -4.43 11.58
CA ASP A 123 -8.09 -4.97 10.76
C ASP A 123 -6.88 -4.04 10.68
N CYS A 124 -7.11 -2.72 10.78
CA CYS A 124 -6.03 -1.73 10.77
C CYS A 124 -5.20 -1.70 12.08
N GLY A 125 -5.70 -2.33 13.16
CA GLY A 125 -5.16 -2.17 14.52
C GLY A 125 -5.54 -0.81 15.13
N PRO A 126 -5.24 -0.57 16.43
CA PRO A 126 -5.51 0.74 17.03
C PRO A 126 -4.76 1.83 16.26
N LEU A 127 -5.47 2.92 15.93
CA LEU A 127 -4.86 4.12 15.37
C LEU A 127 -3.67 4.51 16.27
N PRO A 128 -2.45 4.66 15.73
CA PRO A 128 -1.35 5.17 16.53
C PRO A 128 -1.74 6.57 17.02
N ALA A 129 -1.84 6.73 18.34
CA ALA A 129 -1.93 8.04 18.95
C ALA A 129 -0.63 8.79 18.61
N THR A 130 -0.71 9.73 17.68
CA THR A 130 0.38 10.64 17.28
C THR A 130 1.58 9.93 16.65
N ILE A 131 1.73 10.09 15.34
CA ILE A 131 2.96 9.69 14.63
C ILE A 131 4.06 10.66 15.09
N GLU A 132 4.93 10.23 16.01
CA GLU A 132 6.23 10.88 16.18
C GLU A 132 6.98 10.76 14.85
N CYS A 133 7.34 11.92 14.29
CA CYS A 133 8.11 12.00 13.06
C CYS A 133 9.44 11.27 13.23
N PRO A 134 9.74 10.21 12.45
CA PRO A 134 11.12 9.78 12.34
C PRO A 134 11.90 10.90 11.64
N PRO A 135 13.07 11.32 12.16
CA PRO A 135 13.89 12.29 11.48
C PRO A 135 14.27 11.73 10.11
N ILE A 136 14.05 12.53 9.06
CA ILE A 136 14.61 12.30 7.74
C ILE A 136 16.11 12.08 7.97
N GLN A 137 16.58 10.84 7.83
CA GLN A 137 18.01 10.58 7.75
C GLN A 137 18.49 11.36 6.53
N GLN A 138 19.10 12.51 6.81
CA GLN A 138 19.87 13.25 5.83
C GLN A 138 20.87 12.26 5.27
N MET A 139 20.68 11.87 4.00
CA MET A 139 21.74 11.23 3.25
C MET A 139 22.83 12.29 3.09
N SER A 140 23.80 12.29 4.00
CA SER A 140 25.02 13.06 3.90
C SER A 140 25.75 12.64 2.62
N PRO A 141 26.11 13.57 1.72
CA PRO A 141 27.01 13.26 0.63
C PRO A 141 28.43 13.36 1.18
N THR A 142 28.92 12.31 1.84
CA THR A 142 30.34 12.26 2.22
C THR A 142 30.93 10.91 1.86
N SER A 143 31.46 10.85 0.64
CA SER A 143 32.75 10.21 0.38
C SER A 143 33.28 10.81 -0.92
N SER A 144 34.04 11.89 -0.78
CA SER A 144 34.96 12.34 -1.82
C SER A 144 35.90 11.18 -2.14
N ILE A 145 35.78 10.63 -3.34
CA ILE A 145 36.80 9.75 -3.92
C ILE A 145 38.08 10.58 -4.04
N SER A 146 39.06 10.29 -3.20
CA SER A 146 40.44 10.75 -3.40
C SER A 146 41.01 10.01 -4.61
N LEU A 147 41.21 10.74 -5.71
CA LEU A 147 42.04 10.29 -6.83
C LEU A 147 43.50 10.16 -6.36
N PRO A 148 44.20 9.04 -6.62
CA PRO A 148 45.63 8.97 -6.38
C PRO A 148 46.37 9.88 -7.36
N HIS A 149 47.19 10.77 -6.80
CA HIS A 149 48.09 11.66 -7.50
C HIS A 149 49.18 10.84 -8.21
N PRO A 150 49.55 11.13 -9.48
CA PRO A 150 50.66 10.45 -10.14
C PRO A 150 52.00 11.00 -9.60
N SER A 151 52.84 10.13 -9.06
CA SER A 151 54.22 10.47 -8.70
C SER A 151 55.06 10.73 -9.96
N PRO A 152 55.93 11.75 -9.98
CA PRO A 152 56.85 12.00 -11.08
C PRO A 152 58.24 11.40 -10.85
N LYS A 153 58.84 10.97 -11.98
CA LYS A 153 60.21 10.49 -12.24
C LYS A 153 60.49 9.00 -12.04
#